data_AF-A0A7Y2E3X9-F1
#
_entry.id   AF-A0A7Y2E3X9-F1
#
_cell.length_a   1.000
_cell.length_b   1.000
_cell.length_c   1.000
_cell.angle_alpha   90.00
_cell.angle_beta   90.00
_cell.angle_gamma   90.00
#
_symmetry.space_group_name_H-M   'P 1'
#
loop_
_entity.id
_entity.type
_entity.pdbx_description
1 polymer ?
#
loop_
_entity_poly.entity_id
_entity_poly.type
_entity_poly.pdbx_seq_one_letter_code
_entity_poly.pdbx_strand_id
1 'polypeptide(L)'
;MLFLVMTGTASNAGSLSAVVDLVVNSKRAQKIERITTDFVLDSRTLYQDIAQWYGLPGVRPTNVDSETLWLARCIYSETKDPTEMVLVGWVVRNRVETGYRGRRTFQGVVLDPYQFSAFNPTSSARFFYTHLNERSNPHGWDAALRIAYMVRTADVTARPFSIRTRHFFSERSMIDQATPYWVEDHEPVDVREPVDAERFRFYAGVA
;
A
#
# COMPACT_ATOMS: atom_id res chain seq x y z
N MET A 1 26.69 -52.26 50.56
CA MET A 1 27.64 -51.19 50.19
C MET A 1 27.48 -50.95 48.69
N LEU A 2 27.35 -49.68 48.31
CA LEU A 2 27.32 -49.09 46.97
C LEU A 2 25.99 -49.05 46.18
N PHE A 3 25.72 -47.80 45.78
CA PHE A 3 24.57 -47.14 45.16
C PHE A 3 24.61 -47.15 43.62
N LEU A 4 23.53 -46.58 43.03
CA LEU A 4 23.49 -45.76 41.80
C LEU A 4 23.42 -46.54 40.45
N VAL A 5 22.64 -46.18 39.41
CA VAL A 5 21.79 -45.02 39.07
C VAL A 5 20.67 -45.53 38.14
N MET A 6 19.43 -45.09 38.34
CA MET A 6 18.40 -45.03 37.30
C MET A 6 18.73 -43.87 36.34
N THR A 7 19.08 -44.15 35.08
CA THR A 7 19.11 -43.10 34.06
C THR A 7 17.79 -43.08 33.29
N GLY A 8 16.91 -42.20 33.76
CA GLY A 8 15.73 -41.77 33.03
C GLY A 8 16.09 -40.84 31.86
N THR A 9 15.40 -41.09 30.74
CA THR A 9 14.82 -40.11 29.80
C THR A 9 15.63 -38.86 29.45
N ALA A 10 16.22 -38.87 28.26
CA ALA A 10 16.55 -37.65 27.52
C ALA A 10 16.34 -37.87 26.01
N SER A 11 15.25 -37.33 25.46
CA SER A 11 15.15 -36.71 24.12
C SER A 11 13.68 -36.63 23.67
N ASN A 12 12.97 -35.57 24.06
CA ASN A 12 11.70 -35.23 23.40
C ASN A 12 11.47 -33.71 23.23
N ALA A 13 12.35 -32.86 23.78
CA ALA A 13 12.22 -31.41 23.67
C ALA A 13 12.61 -30.84 22.29
N GLY A 14 13.54 -31.50 21.56
CA GLY A 14 13.96 -31.05 20.22
C GLY A 14 12.99 -31.40 19.09
N SER A 15 12.14 -32.41 19.29
CA SER A 15 11.21 -32.92 18.28
C SER A 15 9.94 -32.06 18.19
N LEU A 16 9.40 -31.63 19.34
CA LEU A 16 8.18 -30.82 19.38
C LEU A 16 8.39 -29.41 18.82
N SER A 17 9.53 -28.76 19.07
CA SER A 17 9.82 -27.45 18.49
C SER A 17 9.90 -27.51 16.95
N ALA A 18 10.62 -28.50 16.41
CA ALA A 18 10.76 -28.67 14.97
C ALA A 18 9.42 -28.97 14.28
N VAL A 19 8.56 -29.77 14.92
CA VAL A 19 7.21 -30.06 14.40
C VAL A 19 6.32 -28.82 14.46
N VAL A 20 6.38 -28.03 15.53
CA VAL A 20 5.64 -26.76 15.63
C VAL A 20 6.10 -25.78 14.56
N ASP A 21 7.41 -25.61 14.36
CA ASP A 21 7.98 -24.73 13.33
C ASP A 21 7.58 -25.19 11.92
N LEU A 22 7.56 -26.50 11.66
CA LEU A 22 7.13 -27.05 10.38
C LEU A 22 5.63 -26.79 10.12
N VAL A 23 4.78 -26.96 11.13
CA VAL A 23 3.33 -26.70 11.00
C VAL A 23 3.05 -25.21 10.81
N VAL A 24 3.76 -24.33 11.52
CA VAL A 24 3.64 -22.87 11.34
C VAL A 24 4.09 -22.45 9.94
N ASN A 25 5.22 -22.98 9.46
CA ASN A 25 5.74 -22.69 8.13
C ASN A 25 4.83 -23.24 7.01
N SER A 26 4.26 -24.43 7.19
CA SER A 26 3.31 -25.04 6.25
C SER A 26 2.01 -24.24 6.15
N LYS A 27 1.43 -23.82 7.29
CA LYS A 27 0.25 -22.94 7.30
C LYS A 27 0.53 -21.58 6.64
N ARG A 28 1.73 -21.04 6.83
CA ARG A 28 2.15 -19.79 6.17
C ARG A 28 2.31 -19.97 4.67
N ALA A 29 2.91 -21.07 4.22
CA ALA A 29 3.07 -21.40 2.80
C ALA A 29 1.72 -21.60 2.11
N GLN A 30 0.80 -22.35 2.73
CA GLN A 30 -0.56 -22.53 2.21
C GLN A 30 -1.34 -21.21 2.15
N LYS A 31 -1.15 -20.31 3.13
CA LYS A 31 -1.75 -18.97 3.11
C LYS A 31 -1.19 -18.12 1.96
N ILE A 32 0.12 -18.19 1.72
CA ILE A 32 0.77 -17.50 0.59
C ILE A 32 0.26 -18.03 -0.74
N GLU A 33 0.22 -19.36 -0.91
CA GLU A 33 -0.26 -20.01 -2.12
C GLU A 33 -1.70 -19.61 -2.43
N ARG A 34 -2.58 -19.66 -1.42
CA ARG A 34 -3.98 -19.25 -1.56
C ARG A 34 -4.15 -17.78 -1.94
N ILE A 35 -3.38 -16.86 -1.36
CA ILE A 35 -3.38 -15.44 -1.76
C ILE A 35 -2.84 -15.24 -3.19
N THR A 36 -1.87 -16.06 -3.59
CA THR A 36 -1.31 -16.02 -4.95
C THR A 36 -2.33 -16.52 -5.97
N THR A 37 -3.17 -17.51 -5.60
CA THR A 37 -4.27 -18.04 -6.42
C THR A 37 -5.51 -17.14 -6.41
N ASP A 38 -5.83 -16.50 -5.29
CA ASP A 38 -6.94 -15.56 -5.11
C ASP A 38 -6.65 -14.16 -5.68
N PHE A 39 -5.50 -13.97 -6.33
CA PHE A 39 -5.13 -12.72 -7.00
C PHE A 39 -6.02 -12.39 -8.22
N VAL A 40 -7.01 -13.25 -8.52
CA VAL A 40 -8.23 -12.92 -9.28
C VAL A 40 -9.13 -12.07 -8.38
N LEU A 41 -8.79 -10.79 -8.24
CA LEU A 41 -9.43 -9.84 -7.34
C LEU A 41 -10.89 -9.55 -7.74
N ASP A 42 -11.84 -10.03 -6.93
CA ASP A 42 -13.16 -9.38 -6.86
C ASP A 42 -12.98 -8.01 -6.17
N SER A 43 -13.38 -6.96 -6.89
CA SER A 43 -13.48 -5.58 -6.41
C SER A 43 -14.13 -5.43 -5.03
N ARG A 44 -15.03 -6.35 -4.63
CA ARG A 44 -15.77 -6.30 -3.35
C ARG A 44 -14.95 -6.75 -2.14
N THR A 45 -13.92 -7.57 -2.31
CA THR A 45 -13.07 -8.05 -1.20
C THR A 45 -11.77 -7.28 -1.06
N LEU A 46 -11.46 -6.41 -2.02
CA LEU A 46 -10.24 -5.59 -2.11
C LEU A 46 -9.78 -5.05 -0.76
N TYR A 47 -10.71 -4.45 -0.02
CA TYR A 47 -10.43 -3.77 1.24
C TYR A 47 -10.40 -4.69 2.46
N GLN A 48 -11.12 -5.81 2.41
CA GLN A 48 -11.15 -6.81 3.48
C GLN A 48 -9.84 -7.58 3.55
N ASP A 49 -9.14 -7.73 2.42
CA ASP A 49 -7.91 -8.49 2.32
C ASP A 49 -6.65 -7.69 2.67
N ILE A 50 -6.68 -6.36 2.57
CA ILE A 50 -5.53 -5.47 2.87
C ILE A 50 -4.95 -5.73 4.27
N ALA A 51 -5.82 -5.86 5.27
CA ALA A 51 -5.41 -6.13 6.65
C ALA A 51 -4.72 -7.50 6.80
N GLN A 52 -5.12 -8.49 5.99
CA GLN A 52 -4.47 -9.81 5.98
C GLN A 52 -3.08 -9.77 5.32
N TRP A 53 -2.80 -8.78 4.48
CA TRP A 53 -1.59 -8.70 3.67
C TRP A 53 -0.45 -7.95 4.37
N TYR A 54 -0.78 -7.06 5.32
CA TYR A 54 0.21 -6.24 6.01
C TYR A 54 1.19 -7.05 6.89
N GLY A 55 0.80 -8.27 7.28
CA GLY A 55 1.63 -9.22 8.02
C GLY A 55 2.35 -10.27 7.16
N LEU A 56 2.29 -10.19 5.82
CA LEU A 56 2.90 -11.19 4.93
C LEU A 56 4.09 -10.60 4.15
N PRO A 57 5.33 -10.75 4.67
CA PRO A 57 6.54 -10.50 3.90
C PRO A 57 6.58 -11.38 2.65
N GLY A 58 6.99 -10.82 1.51
CA GLY A 58 7.59 -11.61 0.43
C GLY A 58 6.76 -11.93 -0.82
N VAL A 59 5.44 -11.72 -0.84
CA VAL A 59 4.65 -11.93 -2.09
C VAL A 59 4.69 -10.66 -2.96
N ARG A 60 5.68 -10.54 -3.85
CA ARG A 60 5.73 -9.44 -4.82
C ARG A 60 4.94 -9.82 -6.09
N PRO A 61 4.25 -8.87 -6.74
CA PRO A 61 3.72 -9.12 -8.07
C PRO A 61 4.87 -9.50 -9.02
N THR A 62 4.68 -10.53 -9.83
CA THR A 62 5.72 -11.04 -10.73
C THR A 62 6.00 -10.14 -11.93
N ASN A 63 5.07 -9.23 -12.26
CA ASN A 63 5.15 -8.31 -13.41
C ASN A 63 4.89 -6.85 -12.99
N VAL A 64 5.78 -6.28 -12.18
CA VAL A 64 5.75 -4.84 -11.88
C VAL A 64 6.39 -4.09 -13.04
N ASP A 65 5.58 -3.51 -13.93
CA ASP A 65 6.08 -2.61 -14.97
C ASP A 65 6.42 -1.21 -14.41
N SER A 66 7.00 -0.36 -15.27
CA SER A 66 7.41 1.00 -14.91
C SER A 66 6.27 1.85 -14.34
N GLU A 67 5.05 1.71 -14.85
CA GLU A 67 3.91 2.53 -14.44
C GLU A 67 3.35 2.07 -13.08
N THR A 68 3.29 0.76 -12.84
CA THR A 68 3.01 0.22 -11.50
C THR A 68 4.06 0.69 -10.50
N LEU A 69 5.34 0.71 -10.89
CA LEU A 69 6.43 1.15 -10.03
C LEU A 69 6.29 2.64 -9.66
N TRP A 70 5.92 3.51 -10.61
CA TRP A 70 5.65 4.92 -10.32
C TRP A 70 4.49 5.13 -9.36
N LEU A 71 3.41 4.37 -9.52
CA LEU A 71 2.30 4.40 -8.56
C LEU A 71 2.74 3.94 -7.17
N ALA A 72 3.53 2.86 -7.07
CA ALA A 72 4.06 2.35 -5.80
C ALA A 72 4.95 3.39 -5.09
N ARG A 73 5.85 4.05 -5.83
CA ARG A 73 6.70 5.12 -5.30
C ARG A 73 5.87 6.25 -4.72
N CYS A 74 4.81 6.63 -5.42
CA CYS A 74 3.91 7.71 -5.02
C CYS A 74 3.16 7.35 -3.73
N ILE A 75 2.40 6.27 -3.70
CA ILE A 75 1.59 5.94 -2.51
C ILE A 75 2.48 5.70 -1.28
N TYR A 76 3.69 5.16 -1.49
CA TYR A 76 4.67 4.98 -0.43
C TYR A 76 5.25 6.30 0.08
N SER A 77 5.39 7.34 -0.75
CA SER A 77 5.87 8.64 -0.27
C SER A 77 4.84 9.35 0.60
N GLU A 78 3.55 9.15 0.32
CA GLU A 78 2.46 9.84 1.01
C GLU A 78 2.11 9.20 2.35
N THR A 79 2.20 7.87 2.43
CA THR A 79 1.82 7.16 3.65
C THR A 79 2.48 5.80 3.77
N LYS A 80 2.54 5.29 5.00
CA LYS A 80 2.86 3.89 5.30
C LYS A 80 1.62 3.06 5.58
N ASP A 81 0.45 3.67 5.79
CA ASP A 81 -0.77 2.92 6.05
C ASP A 81 -1.36 2.33 4.74
N PRO A 82 -1.65 1.03 4.66
CA PRO A 82 -2.19 0.38 3.47
C PRO A 82 -3.54 0.89 3.00
N THR A 83 -4.45 1.18 3.92
CA THR A 83 -5.79 1.64 3.60
C THR A 83 -5.68 3.00 2.93
N GLU A 84 -4.85 3.88 3.50
CA GLU A 84 -4.54 5.17 2.91
C GLU A 84 -3.82 5.04 1.56
N MET A 85 -2.86 4.11 1.42
CA MET A 85 -2.18 3.84 0.15
C MET A 85 -3.16 3.49 -0.97
N VAL A 86 -4.20 2.69 -0.68
CA VAL A 86 -5.22 2.34 -1.69
C VAL A 86 -5.97 3.58 -2.14
N LEU A 87 -6.41 4.41 -1.20
CA LEU A 87 -7.19 5.62 -1.52
C LEU A 87 -6.37 6.65 -2.29
N VAL A 88 -5.13 6.92 -1.85
CA VAL A 88 -4.18 7.77 -2.59
C VAL A 88 -3.92 7.17 -3.97
N GLY A 89 -3.76 5.86 -4.07
CA GLY A 89 -3.58 5.16 -5.35
C GLY A 89 -4.74 5.39 -6.31
N TRP A 90 -5.98 5.32 -5.83
CA TRP A 90 -7.17 5.62 -6.62
C TRP A 90 -7.25 7.08 -7.06
N VAL A 91 -6.82 8.03 -6.22
CA VAL A 91 -6.70 9.44 -6.63
C VAL A 91 -5.71 9.59 -7.80
N VAL A 92 -4.53 8.96 -7.69
CA VAL A 92 -3.52 9.01 -8.77
C VAL A 92 -4.08 8.39 -10.04
N ARG A 93 -4.74 7.22 -9.95
CA ARG A 93 -5.38 6.57 -11.09
C ARG A 93 -6.46 7.46 -11.72
N ASN A 94 -7.29 8.13 -10.92
CA ASN A 94 -8.28 9.08 -11.42
C ASN A 94 -7.65 10.25 -12.18
N ARG A 95 -6.52 10.79 -11.69
CA ARG A 95 -5.76 11.83 -12.40
C ARG A 95 -5.27 11.34 -13.77
N VAL A 96 -4.75 10.12 -13.83
CA VAL A 96 -4.32 9.48 -15.08
C VAL A 96 -5.49 9.30 -16.06
N GLU A 97 -6.58 8.69 -15.61
CA GLU A 97 -7.75 8.37 -16.43
C GLU A 97 -8.46 9.63 -16.94
N THR A 98 -8.52 10.69 -16.14
CA THR A 98 -9.12 11.97 -16.54
C THR A 98 -8.18 12.90 -17.29
N GLY A 99 -6.90 12.53 -17.44
CA GLY A 99 -5.89 13.38 -18.07
C GLY A 99 -5.64 14.68 -17.29
N TYR A 100 -5.70 14.65 -15.96
CA TYR A 100 -5.57 15.83 -15.11
C TYR A 100 -4.27 16.59 -15.44
N ARG A 101 -4.39 17.91 -15.68
CA ARG A 101 -3.30 18.80 -16.13
C ARG A 101 -2.55 18.28 -17.37
N GLY A 102 -3.23 17.51 -18.23
CA GLY A 102 -2.68 16.92 -19.45
C GLY A 102 -1.83 15.66 -19.22
N ARG A 103 -1.79 15.10 -18.01
CA ARG A 103 -0.98 13.91 -17.68
C ARG A 103 -1.81 12.65 -17.79
N ARG A 104 -1.35 11.69 -18.60
CA ARG A 104 -2.02 10.39 -18.87
C ARG A 104 -1.16 9.17 -18.52
N THR A 105 -0.11 9.38 -17.75
CA THR A 105 0.74 8.31 -17.22
C THR A 105 0.92 8.53 -15.72
N PHE A 106 1.12 7.45 -14.97
CA PHE A 106 1.42 7.50 -13.55
C PHE A 106 2.70 8.28 -13.32
N GLN A 107 3.76 8.02 -14.10
CA GLN A 107 4.98 8.82 -14.06
C GLN A 107 4.69 10.32 -14.26
N GLY A 108 3.87 10.65 -15.27
CA GLY A 108 3.56 12.03 -15.61
C GLY A 108 2.77 12.74 -14.51
N VAL A 109 1.83 12.06 -13.85
CA VAL A 109 1.08 12.58 -12.71
C VAL A 109 1.97 12.76 -11.48
N VAL A 110 2.84 11.78 -11.19
CA VAL A 110 3.72 11.79 -10.01
C VAL A 110 4.79 12.87 -10.10
N LEU A 111 5.36 13.08 -11.30
CA LEU A 111 6.37 14.10 -11.54
C LEU A 111 5.80 15.48 -11.86
N ASP A 112 4.47 15.62 -11.93
CA ASP A 112 3.83 16.91 -12.16
C ASP A 112 4.09 17.85 -10.97
N PRO A 113 4.61 19.06 -11.19
CA PRO A 113 5.09 19.91 -10.09
C PRO A 113 4.04 20.18 -9.02
N TYR A 114 4.49 20.09 -7.77
CA TYR A 114 3.72 20.39 -6.55
C TYR A 114 2.53 19.46 -6.29
N GLN A 115 2.41 18.35 -7.03
CA GLN A 115 1.40 17.33 -6.77
C GLN A 115 1.78 16.40 -5.60
N PHE A 116 3.08 16.09 -5.48
CA PHE A 116 3.62 15.19 -4.46
C PHE A 116 4.97 15.73 -3.99
N SER A 117 5.04 16.15 -2.72
CA SER A 117 6.17 16.91 -2.17
C SER A 117 7.50 16.16 -2.27
N ALA A 118 7.47 14.84 -2.07
CA ALA A 118 8.61 13.94 -2.19
C ALA A 118 9.28 13.97 -3.59
N PHE A 119 8.52 14.30 -4.63
CA PHE A 119 9.00 14.31 -6.02
C PHE A 119 9.30 15.71 -6.53
N ASN A 120 9.13 16.78 -5.75
CA ASN A 120 9.50 18.12 -6.21
C ASN A 120 11.00 18.20 -6.53
N PRO A 121 11.43 18.96 -7.57
CA PRO A 121 12.84 19.03 -7.98
C PRO A 121 13.83 19.38 -6.87
N THR A 122 13.39 20.19 -5.89
CA THR A 122 14.20 20.66 -4.76
C THR A 122 14.08 19.78 -3.52
N SER A 123 13.26 18.73 -3.55
CA SER A 123 13.06 17.86 -2.39
C SER A 123 14.28 16.98 -2.16
N SER A 124 14.82 17.01 -0.93
CA SER A 124 15.91 16.13 -0.52
C SER A 124 15.53 14.64 -0.58
N ALA A 125 14.23 14.33 -0.48
CA ALA A 125 13.72 12.96 -0.55
C ALA A 125 13.57 12.44 -1.99
N ARG A 126 13.64 13.31 -3.00
CA ARG A 126 13.39 12.95 -4.40
C ARG A 126 14.27 11.82 -4.87
N PHE A 127 15.57 11.88 -4.58
CA PHE A 127 16.52 10.84 -4.96
C PHE A 127 16.11 9.48 -4.39
N PHE A 128 15.79 9.40 -3.10
CA PHE A 128 15.39 8.16 -2.47
C PHE A 128 14.16 7.54 -3.17
N TYR A 129 13.08 8.31 -3.33
CA TYR A 129 11.83 7.78 -3.86
C TYR A 129 11.91 7.45 -5.36
N THR A 130 12.64 8.21 -6.17
CA THR A 130 12.77 7.89 -7.61
C THR A 130 13.65 6.68 -7.88
N HIS A 131 14.53 6.29 -6.94
CA HIS A 131 15.42 5.14 -7.08
C HIS A 131 14.86 3.84 -6.49
N LEU A 132 13.73 3.88 -5.77
CA LEU A 132 13.04 2.67 -5.34
C LEU A 132 12.65 1.83 -6.56
N ASN A 133 12.95 0.55 -6.51
CA ASN A 133 12.68 -0.42 -7.58
C ASN A 133 12.02 -1.67 -7.02
N GLU A 134 11.63 -2.60 -7.89
CA GLU A 134 10.96 -3.84 -7.54
C GLU A 134 11.78 -4.73 -6.60
N ARG A 135 13.09 -4.49 -6.48
CA ARG A 135 14.02 -5.23 -5.60
C ARG A 135 14.29 -4.52 -4.28
N SER A 136 13.94 -3.25 -4.15
CA SER A 136 14.14 -2.48 -2.92
C SER A 136 13.43 -3.16 -1.73
N ASN A 137 13.94 -2.95 -0.52
CA ASN A 137 13.40 -3.59 0.68
C ASN A 137 13.23 -2.64 1.89
N PRO A 138 12.82 -1.37 1.73
CA PRO A 138 12.42 -0.59 2.89
C PRO A 138 11.09 -1.12 3.45
N HIS A 139 10.91 -0.98 4.76
CA HIS A 139 9.71 -1.46 5.45
C HIS A 139 8.43 -0.91 4.82
N GLY A 140 7.47 -1.78 4.50
CA GLY A 140 6.20 -1.42 3.85
C GLY A 140 6.26 -1.29 2.32
N TRP A 141 7.43 -1.42 1.69
CA TRP A 141 7.56 -1.30 0.23
C TRP A 141 6.84 -2.43 -0.53
N ASP A 142 6.91 -3.66 -0.03
CA ASP A 142 6.18 -4.78 -0.61
C ASP A 142 4.66 -4.53 -0.62
N ALA A 143 4.14 -3.89 0.43
CA ALA A 143 2.73 -3.49 0.48
C ALA A 143 2.41 -2.45 -0.59
N ALA A 144 3.27 -1.43 -0.75
CA ALA A 144 3.10 -0.43 -1.80
C ALA A 144 3.14 -1.04 -3.21
N LEU A 145 4.06 -1.96 -3.50
CA LEU A 145 4.11 -2.67 -4.79
C LEU A 145 2.83 -3.46 -5.07
N ARG A 146 2.32 -4.19 -4.08
CA ARG A 146 1.08 -4.97 -4.18
C ARG A 146 -0.14 -4.06 -4.41
N ILE A 147 -0.27 -3.02 -3.60
CA ILE A 147 -1.39 -2.07 -3.68
C ILE A 147 -1.36 -1.31 -5.00
N ALA A 148 -0.19 -0.86 -5.45
CA ALA A 148 -0.07 -0.20 -6.74
C ALA A 148 -0.49 -1.11 -7.90
N TYR A 149 -0.02 -2.36 -7.91
CA TYR A 149 -0.42 -3.34 -8.92
C TYR A 149 -1.95 -3.51 -8.91
N MET A 150 -2.50 -3.81 -7.74
CA MET A 150 -3.92 -4.01 -7.49
C MET A 150 -4.76 -2.82 -8.00
N VAL A 151 -4.45 -1.60 -7.54
CA VAL A 151 -5.19 -0.40 -7.94
C VAL A 151 -5.10 -0.18 -9.44
N ARG A 152 -3.96 -0.46 -10.08
CA ARG A 152 -3.78 -0.25 -11.52
C ARG A 152 -4.55 -1.28 -12.36
N THR A 153 -4.68 -2.52 -11.88
CA THR A 153 -5.36 -3.60 -12.61
C THR A 153 -6.81 -3.83 -12.20
N ALA A 154 -7.29 -3.20 -11.13
CA ALA A 154 -8.65 -3.35 -10.64
C ALA A 154 -9.70 -2.87 -11.66
N ASP A 155 -10.88 -3.48 -11.63
CA ASP A 155 -12.04 -2.97 -12.37
C ASP A 155 -12.44 -1.56 -11.86
N VAL A 156 -13.00 -0.74 -12.74
CA VAL A 156 -13.46 0.61 -12.40
C VAL A 156 -14.58 0.61 -11.34
N THR A 157 -15.32 -0.49 -11.17
CA THR A 157 -16.33 -0.65 -10.12
C THR A 157 -15.74 -0.80 -8.73
N ALA A 158 -14.45 -1.13 -8.62
CA ALA A 158 -13.72 -1.20 -7.35
C ALA A 158 -13.39 0.17 -6.76
N ARG A 159 -13.63 1.26 -7.51
CA ARG A 159 -13.27 2.60 -7.08
C ARG A 159 -14.07 3.00 -5.83
N PRO A 160 -13.40 3.48 -4.76
CA PRO A 160 -14.06 3.82 -3.49
C PRO A 160 -14.88 5.11 -3.57
N PHE A 161 -14.61 5.95 -4.56
CA PHE A 161 -15.23 7.25 -4.77
C PHE A 161 -15.41 7.57 -6.26
N SER A 162 -15.99 8.73 -6.60
CA SER A 162 -16.15 9.17 -7.99
C SER A 162 -14.81 9.29 -8.71
N ILE A 163 -14.79 9.07 -10.04
CA ILE A 163 -13.62 9.37 -10.89
C ILE A 163 -13.20 10.85 -10.83
N ARG A 164 -14.12 11.72 -10.39
CA ARG A 164 -13.85 13.16 -10.19
C ARG A 164 -13.07 13.46 -8.91
N THR A 165 -12.91 12.49 -8.01
CA THR A 165 -12.09 12.61 -6.80
C THR A 165 -10.62 12.56 -7.18
N ARG A 166 -10.00 13.73 -7.28
CA ARG A 166 -8.62 13.89 -7.79
C ARG A 166 -7.72 14.62 -6.81
N HIS A 167 -8.24 15.01 -5.65
CA HIS A 167 -7.54 15.84 -4.68
C HIS A 167 -7.64 15.18 -3.32
N PHE A 168 -6.54 15.27 -2.57
CA PHE A 168 -6.51 14.93 -1.17
C PHE A 168 -5.50 15.82 -0.46
N PHE A 169 -5.64 15.97 0.85
CA PHE A 169 -4.57 16.50 1.68
C PHE A 169 -4.62 15.86 3.07
N SER A 170 -3.50 15.97 3.79
CA SER A 170 -3.37 15.53 5.17
C SER A 170 -3.45 16.73 6.10
N GLU A 171 -4.49 16.84 6.92
CA GLU A 171 -4.64 17.93 7.90
C GLU A 171 -3.45 17.93 8.88
N ARG A 172 -2.99 16.76 9.31
CA ARG A 172 -1.78 16.61 10.15
C ARG A 172 -0.50 17.14 9.51
N SER A 173 -0.38 17.09 8.19
CA SER A 173 0.79 17.61 7.48
C SER A 173 0.66 19.11 7.16
N MET A 174 -0.49 19.71 7.47
CA MET A 174 -0.83 21.11 7.21
C MET A 174 -0.99 21.94 8.50
N ILE A 175 -0.58 21.44 9.68
CA ILE A 175 -0.73 22.15 10.96
C ILE A 175 -0.10 23.56 10.93
N ASP A 176 0.98 23.75 10.16
CA ASP A 176 1.69 25.03 9.99
C ASP A 176 1.43 25.71 8.63
N GLN A 177 0.49 25.19 7.83
CA GLN A 177 0.18 25.69 6.50
C GLN A 177 -1.32 25.99 6.37
N ALA A 178 -1.66 27.09 5.71
CA ALA A 178 -3.07 27.37 5.41
C ALA A 178 -3.67 26.18 4.64
N THR A 179 -4.88 25.76 5.03
CA THR A 179 -5.68 24.80 4.26
C THR A 179 -5.66 25.22 2.79
N PRO A 180 -5.49 24.28 1.83
CA PRO A 180 -5.40 24.67 0.44
C PRO A 180 -6.66 25.46 0.01
N TYR A 181 -6.48 26.57 -0.72
CA TYR A 181 -7.59 27.48 -1.08
C TYR A 181 -8.75 26.78 -1.79
N TRP A 182 -8.47 25.69 -2.52
CA TRP A 182 -9.48 24.90 -3.23
C TRP A 182 -10.37 24.06 -2.31
N VAL A 183 -10.13 24.05 -1.00
CA VAL A 183 -10.98 23.39 -0.01
C VAL A 183 -12.16 24.26 0.39
N GLU A 184 -12.05 25.60 0.29
CA GLU A 184 -13.06 26.54 0.83
C GLU A 184 -14.45 26.36 0.19
N ASP A 185 -14.50 25.91 -1.07
CA ASP A 185 -15.74 25.73 -1.83
C ASP A 185 -16.16 24.25 -2.04
N HIS A 186 -15.46 23.30 -1.40
CA HIS A 186 -15.65 21.87 -1.65
C HIS A 186 -15.82 21.06 -0.37
N GLU A 187 -16.90 20.28 -0.32
CA GLU A 187 -17.11 19.31 0.75
C GLU A 187 -16.22 18.07 0.58
N PRO A 188 -15.67 17.51 1.67
CA PRO A 188 -14.96 16.24 1.62
C PRO A 188 -15.85 15.12 1.09
N VAL A 189 -15.26 14.22 0.30
CA VAL A 189 -15.90 13.01 -0.19
C VAL A 189 -16.02 12.02 0.97
N ASP A 190 -17.23 11.52 1.17
CA ASP A 190 -17.47 10.38 2.06
C ASP A 190 -16.83 9.12 1.46
N VAL A 191 -15.84 8.59 2.17
CA VAL A 191 -15.14 7.36 1.80
C VAL A 191 -15.74 6.22 2.60
N ARG A 192 -15.99 5.08 1.94
CA ARG A 192 -16.63 3.93 2.59
C ARG A 192 -15.73 3.31 3.66
N GLU A 193 -14.42 3.48 3.50
CA GLU A 193 -13.40 2.88 4.34
C GLU A 193 -13.09 3.76 5.56
N PRO A 194 -12.77 3.15 6.72
CA PRO A 194 -12.35 3.90 7.89
C PRO A 194 -10.96 4.50 7.63
N VAL A 195 -10.93 5.80 7.34
CA VAL A 195 -9.71 6.60 7.27
C VAL A 195 -9.70 7.51 8.47
N ASP A 196 -8.53 7.71 9.07
CA ASP A 196 -8.36 8.78 10.04
C ASP A 196 -8.61 10.11 9.33
N ALA A 197 -9.78 10.66 9.64
CA ALA A 197 -10.30 11.90 9.17
C ALA A 197 -9.25 13.03 9.23
N GLU A 198 -8.52 13.13 10.34
CA GLU A 198 -7.50 14.16 10.57
C GLU A 198 -6.21 13.92 9.77
N ARG A 199 -6.11 12.78 9.09
CA ARG A 199 -4.93 12.40 8.32
C ARG A 199 -5.15 12.43 6.82
N PHE A 200 -6.34 12.10 6.32
CA PHE A 200 -6.63 12.29 4.89
C PHE A 200 -8.07 12.72 4.63
N ARG A 201 -8.20 13.79 3.86
CA ARG A 201 -9.45 14.28 3.27
C ARG A 201 -9.37 14.17 1.77
N PHE A 202 -10.45 13.73 1.13
CA PHE A 202 -10.53 13.56 -0.32
C PHE A 202 -11.58 14.51 -0.91
N TYR A 203 -11.34 15.04 -2.11
CA TYR A 203 -12.21 16.04 -2.72
C TYR A 203 -12.44 15.75 -4.20
N ALA A 204 -13.67 16.00 -4.64
CA ALA A 204 -14.10 15.81 -6.02
C ALA A 204 -14.46 17.12 -6.70
N GLY A 205 -14.21 17.21 -7.99
CA GLY A 205 -14.65 18.36 -8.79
C GLY A 205 -13.85 19.65 -8.62
N VAL A 206 -12.69 19.59 -7.96
CA VAL A 206 -11.69 20.65 -7.96
C VAL A 206 -11.03 20.73 -9.36
N ALA A 207 -10.86 21.95 -9.87
CA ALA A 207 -10.36 22.24 -11.21
C ALA A 207 -8.90 21.84 -11.43
#